data_AF-A0A510IXE3-F1
#
_entry.id   AF-A0A510IXE3-F1
#
_cell.length_a   1.000
_cell.length_b   1.000
_cell.length_c   1.000
_cell.angle_alpha   90.00
_cell.angle_beta   90.00
_cell.angle_gamma   90.00
#
_symmetry.space_group_name_H-M   'P 1'
#
loop_
_entity.id
_entity.type
_entity.pdbx_description
1 polymer ?
#
loop_
_entity_poly.entity_id
_entity_poly.type
_entity_poly.pdbx_seq_one_letter_code
_entity_poly.pdbx_strand_id
1 'polypeptide(L)'
;MNKDVNFSIVAGVIALLVGLVAFTYNWVIIGGGWQYFGVFLFPGNLVLSMFSEEIDFWPKFALQMSGQFLVTFFIAYLVRKGLNIHLR
;
A
#
# COMPACT_ATOMS: atom_id res chain seq x y z
N MET A 1 6.38 -21.48 7.73
CA MET A 1 6.45 -20.24 6.94
C MET A 1 7.57 -19.36 7.48
N ASN A 2 8.37 -18.70 6.63
CA ASN A 2 9.51 -17.88 7.06
C ASN A 2 9.00 -16.69 7.91
N LYS A 3 9.60 -16.45 9.09
CA LYS A 3 9.20 -15.36 10.00
C LYS A 3 9.23 -13.99 9.32
N ASP A 4 10.18 -13.76 8.43
CA ASP A 4 10.30 -12.50 7.68
C ASP A 4 9.15 -12.34 6.67
N VAL A 5 8.72 -13.43 6.05
CA VAL A 5 7.56 -13.45 5.14
C VAL A 5 6.27 -13.18 5.94
N ASN A 6 6.07 -13.84 7.08
CA ASN A 6 4.89 -13.61 7.93
C ASN A 6 4.77 -12.14 8.35
N PHE A 7 5.87 -11.56 8.82
CA PHE A 7 5.92 -10.16 9.21
C PHE A 7 5.55 -9.24 8.04
N SER A 8 6.10 -9.51 6.86
CA SER A 8 5.86 -8.72 5.66
C SER A 8 4.42 -8.82 5.17
N ILE A 9 3.80 -10.00 5.28
CA ILE A 9 2.36 -10.19 5.00
C ILE A 9 1.53 -9.31 5.94
N VAL A 10 1.81 -9.36 7.25
CA VAL A 10 1.07 -8.55 8.24
C VAL A 10 1.23 -7.06 7.93
N ALA A 11 2.45 -6.60 7.63
CA ALA A 11 2.70 -5.21 7.24
C ALA A 11 1.92 -4.81 5.98
N GLY A 12 1.90 -5.66 4.96
CA GLY A 12 1.12 -5.44 3.73
C GLY A 12 -0.40 -5.38 3.99
N VAL A 13 -0.93 -6.28 4.83
CA VAL A 13 -2.36 -6.27 5.22
C VAL A 13 -2.70 -4.98 5.97
N ILE A 14 -1.84 -4.52 6.88
CA ILE A 14 -2.06 -3.26 7.60
C ILE A 14 -2.10 -2.08 6.60
N ALA A 15 -1.16 -2.01 5.66
CA ALA A 15 -1.15 -0.95 4.64
C ALA A 15 -2.39 -0.98 3.75
N LEU A 16 -2.86 -2.16 3.36
CA LEU A 16 -4.13 -2.33 2.63
C LEU A 16 -5.31 -1.77 3.44
N LEU A 17 -5.41 -2.13 4.72
CA LEU A 17 -6.49 -1.64 5.60
C LEU A 17 -6.42 -0.12 5.78
N VAL A 18 -5.23 0.44 5.96
CA VAL A 18 -5.03 1.92 6.01
C VAL A 18 -5.50 2.56 4.71
N GLY A 19 -5.18 1.99 3.56
CA GLY A 19 -5.64 2.47 2.26
C GLY A 19 -7.16 2.45 2.12
N LEU A 20 -7.80 1.35 2.52
CA LEU A 20 -9.26 1.21 2.49
C LEU A 20 -9.95 2.20 3.41
N VAL A 21 -9.43 2.41 4.62
CA VAL A 21 -9.97 3.38 5.59
C VAL A 21 -9.79 4.80 5.08
N ALA A 22 -8.60 5.16 4.57
CA ALA A 22 -8.33 6.48 4.02
C ALA A 22 -9.20 6.78 2.78
N PHE A 23 -9.39 5.80 1.91
CA PHE A 23 -10.33 5.86 0.78
C PHE A 23 -11.77 6.11 1.25
N THR A 24 -12.26 5.27 2.15
CA THR A 24 -13.63 5.37 2.65
C THR A 24 -13.87 6.70 3.35
N TYR A 25 -12.92 7.17 4.17
CA TYR A 25 -13.01 8.45 4.85
C TYR A 25 -13.03 9.64 3.88
N ASN A 26 -12.09 9.68 2.93
CA ASN A 26 -12.05 10.73 1.91
C ASN A 26 -13.34 10.76 1.08
N TRP A 27 -13.87 9.59 0.71
CA TRP A 27 -15.05 9.48 -0.14
C TRP A 27 -16.35 9.80 0.60
N VAL A 28 -16.57 9.18 1.77
CA VAL A 28 -17.86 9.24 2.49
C VAL A 28 -17.97 10.47 3.39
N ILE A 29 -16.87 10.89 4.02
CA ILE A 29 -16.90 11.95 5.04
C ILE A 29 -16.49 13.30 4.45
N ILE A 30 -15.41 13.33 3.66
CA ILE A 30 -14.88 14.60 3.12
C ILE A 30 -15.56 14.98 1.80
N GLY A 31 -16.02 13.98 1.01
CA GLY A 31 -16.55 14.23 -0.33
C GLY A 31 -15.47 14.43 -1.40
N GLY A 32 -14.25 13.95 -1.13
CA GLY A 32 -13.09 14.07 -2.01
C GLY A 32 -12.14 15.23 -1.66
N GLY A 33 -10.93 15.21 -2.22
CA GLY A 33 -9.96 16.29 -2.07
C GLY A 33 -9.29 16.38 -0.70
N TRP A 34 -9.33 15.33 0.12
CA TRP A 34 -8.64 15.34 1.42
C TRP A 34 -7.11 15.51 1.25
N GLN A 35 -6.54 16.55 1.85
CA GLN A 35 -5.12 16.92 1.69
C GLN A 35 -4.12 15.81 2.08
N TYR A 36 -4.49 14.93 3.00
CA TYR A 36 -3.62 13.83 3.46
C TYR A 36 -3.84 12.52 2.70
N PHE A 37 -4.79 12.49 1.76
CA PHE A 37 -5.18 11.29 1.03
C PHE A 37 -3.99 10.62 0.32
N GLY A 38 -3.16 11.43 -0.34
CA GLY A 38 -1.97 10.94 -1.05
C GLY A 38 -0.91 10.34 -0.12
N VAL A 39 -0.82 10.79 1.13
CA VAL A 39 0.15 10.29 2.12
C VAL A 39 -0.24 8.86 2.54
N PHE A 40 -1.50 8.64 2.90
CA PHE A 40 -1.98 7.33 3.33
C PHE A 40 -1.97 6.30 2.19
N LEU A 41 -2.14 6.75 0.94
CA LEU A 41 -2.16 5.90 -0.26
C LEU A 41 -0.83 5.83 -0.99
N PHE A 42 0.24 6.39 -0.43
CA PHE A 42 1.51 6.54 -1.13
C PHE A 42 2.06 5.23 -1.74
N PRO A 43 2.14 4.10 -1.03
CA PRO A 43 2.61 2.85 -1.63
C PRO A 43 1.75 2.38 -2.81
N GLY A 44 0.43 2.52 -2.71
CA GLY A 44 -0.49 2.27 -3.83
C GLY A 44 -0.31 3.21 -5.02
N ASN A 45 -0.04 4.50 -4.74
CA ASN A 45 0.18 5.52 -5.77
C ASN A 45 1.46 5.27 -6.59
N LEU A 46 2.49 4.65 -5.99
CA LEU A 46 3.68 4.24 -6.73
C LEU A 46 3.33 3.25 -7.84
N VAL A 47 2.47 2.26 -7.56
CA VAL A 47 2.02 1.32 -8.59
C VAL A 47 1.16 2.04 -9.63
N LEU A 48 0.23 2.90 -9.21
CA LEU A 48 -0.61 3.66 -10.13
C LEU A 48 0.19 4.54 -11.09
N SER A 49 1.30 5.15 -10.65
CA SER A 49 2.13 6.02 -11.50
C SER A 49 2.78 5.30 -12.70
N MET A 50 2.76 3.97 -12.71
CA MET A 50 3.28 3.16 -13.81
C MET A 50 2.23 2.91 -14.92
N PHE A 51 0.98 3.31 -14.68
CA PHE A 51 -0.14 3.09 -15.60
C PHE A 51 -0.70 4.43 -16.11
N SER A 52 -1.47 4.39 -17.20
CA SER A 52 -2.09 5.60 -17.75
C SER A 52 -3.16 6.17 -16.82
N GLU A 53 -3.36 7.49 -16.90
CA GLU A 53 -4.40 8.18 -16.13
C GLU A 53 -5.81 7.80 -16.59
N GLU A 54 -5.97 7.30 -17.81
CA GLU A 54 -7.24 6.99 -18.47
C GLU A 54 -7.88 5.66 -18.02
N ILE A 55 -7.40 5.06 -16.94
CA ILE A 55 -8.01 3.84 -16.40
C ILE A 55 -9.30 4.18 -15.64
N ASP A 56 -10.35 3.40 -15.89
CA ASP A 56 -11.60 3.41 -15.14
C ASP A 56 -11.39 3.29 -13.62
N PHE A 57 -12.37 3.77 -12.86
CA PHE A 57 -12.28 3.83 -11.41
C PHE A 57 -12.00 2.47 -10.75
N TRP A 58 -12.78 1.42 -11.05
CA TRP A 58 -12.65 0.12 -10.36
C TRP A 58 -11.31 -0.57 -10.59
N PRO A 59 -10.80 -0.68 -11.83
CA PRO A 59 -9.46 -1.21 -12.07
C PRO A 59 -8.37 -0.35 -11.41
N LYS A 60 -8.49 0.98 -11.46
CA LYS A 60 -7.56 1.89 -10.80
C LYS A 60 -7.53 1.68 -9.29
N PHE A 61 -8.70 1.56 -8.67
CA PHE A 61 -8.82 1.28 -7.24
C PHE A 61 -8.22 -0.09 -6.88
N ALA A 62 -8.50 -1.13 -7.66
CA ALA A 62 -7.92 -2.46 -7.45
C ALA A 62 -6.39 -2.44 -7.56
N LEU A 63 -5.84 -1.73 -8.55
CA LEU A 63 -4.38 -1.54 -8.70
C LEU A 63 -3.79 -0.78 -7.52
N GLN A 64 -4.42 0.30 -7.06
CA GLN A 64 -3.97 1.08 -5.92
C GLN A 64 -3.94 0.24 -4.63
N MET A 65 -5.00 -0.53 -4.37
CA MET A 65 -5.08 -1.40 -3.19
C MET A 65 -4.09 -2.57 -3.28
N SER A 66 -3.88 -3.11 -4.48
CA SER A 66 -2.85 -4.13 -4.71
C SER A 66 -1.45 -3.56 -4.47
N GLY A 67 -1.19 -2.33 -4.91
CA GLY A 67 0.06 -1.62 -4.64
C GLY A 67 0.28 -1.34 -3.17
N GLN A 68 -0.77 -0.96 -2.42
CA GLN A 68 -0.68 -0.79 -0.97
C GLN A 68 -0.15 -2.03 -0.27
N PHE A 69 -0.65 -3.20 -0.65
CA PHE A 69 -0.19 -4.47 -0.12
C PHE A 69 1.22 -4.82 -0.63
N LEU A 70 1.39 -4.91 -1.95
CA LEU A 70 2.58 -5.48 -2.58
C LEU A 70 3.84 -4.65 -2.31
N VAL A 71 3.77 -3.33 -2.47
CA VAL A 71 4.92 -2.44 -2.23
C VAL A 71 5.34 -2.53 -0.78
N THR A 72 4.40 -2.43 0.15
CA THR A 72 4.69 -2.54 1.58
C THR A 72 5.26 -3.92 1.93
N PHE A 73 4.69 -5.00 1.39
CA PHE A 73 5.19 -6.37 1.57
C PHE A 73 6.64 -6.50 1.12
N PHE A 74 6.98 -6.08 -0.10
CA PHE A 74 8.34 -6.23 -0.63
C PHE A 74 9.34 -5.38 0.14
N ILE A 75 9.00 -4.13 0.46
CA ILE A 75 9.88 -3.25 1.24
C ILE A 75 10.10 -3.82 2.65
N ALA A 76 9.04 -4.23 3.35
CA ALA A 76 9.16 -4.83 4.68
C ALA A 76 10.03 -6.10 4.66
N TYR A 77 9.87 -6.94 3.63
CA TYR A 77 10.66 -8.15 3.47
C TYR A 77 12.14 -7.85 3.23
N LEU A 78 12.44 -6.92 2.32
CA LEU A 78 13.82 -6.53 2.00
C LEU A 78 14.52 -5.89 3.20
N VAL A 79 13.83 -4.99 3.90
CA VAL A 79 14.36 -4.35 5.13
C VAL A 79 14.63 -5.40 6.18
N ARG A 80 13.67 -6.30 6.46
CA ARG A 80 13.84 -7.31 7.51
C ARG A 80 14.96 -8.29 7.18
N LYS A 81 15.03 -8.74 5.92
CA LYS A 81 16.09 -9.62 5.45
C LYS A 81 17.46 -8.95 5.52
N GLY A 82 17.56 -7.69 5.10
CA GLY A 82 18.80 -6.91 5.18
C GLY A 82 19.29 -6.73 6.62
N LEU A 83 18.39 -6.37 7.54
CA LEU A 83 18.71 -6.26 8.98
C LEU A 83 19.21 -7.59 9.57
N ASN A 84 18.56 -8.70 9.22
CA ASN A 84 18.95 -10.03 9.71
C ASN A 84 20.30 -10.51 9.16
N ILE A 85 20.73 -10.03 7.98
CA ILE A 85 22.04 -10.37 7.39
C ILE A 85 23.17 -9.60 8.09
N HIS A 86 22.94 -8.34 8.47
CA HIS A 86 23.97 -7.50 9.07
C HIS A 86 24.23 -7.79 10.56
N LEU A 87 23.26 -8.39 11.26
CA LEU A 87 23.35 -8.71 12.70
C LEU A 87 23.87 -10.14 12.98
N ARG A 88 24.35 -10.86 11.96
CA ARG A 88 24.95 -12.19 12.07
C ARG A 88 26.45 -12.12 11.82
#